data_AF-A0A976IM26-F1
#
_entry.id   AF-A0A976IM26-F1
#
_cell.length_a   1.000
_cell.length_b   1.000
_cell.length_c   1.000
_cell.angle_alpha   90.00
_cell.angle_beta   90.00
_cell.angle_gamma   90.00
#
_symmetry.space_group_name_H-M   'P 1'
#
loop_
_entity.id
_entity.type
_entity.pdbx_description
1 polymer ?
#
loop_
_entity_poly.entity_id
_entity_poly.type
_entity_poly.pdbx_seq_one_letter_code
_entity_poly.pdbx_strand_id
1 'polypeptide(L)'
;MLVISVVAALAIVVAVIVIAVTASRSHSSAKSEEPGDASNTNHKSRGPKPLRQIFRERASSGSLEEDEEKTDPLTETYTVSALAIGDWGRTIVKNGGSCCSRRKSFTVLDYNAMEYVAILLGQAAAVAQPRPSVVIGHGDNFYWDGLHGATDQAYRFQQTFEEKYNAPSLAGIPWVNVMGNHDYGGASFICTDGEQAIKCSSTSVLLEALDQKFRLQSQYVSPLDNRWIMPDHFFVHSLADPASNVTIDIFNLDTNDADSHGAQQICCQCYGYSGKDDDSCENVKRGDSLCAGGDTGLFDACMKKLKEWGDDSRSKLVEAAKASKATWKIVNTHYSPYNHYAPEPAEKWRELLEGLGIQLFLYGHTHGEKHDYAAFKTHFIENGAGGGIQNESPSGIPPYAEEYVENIWAAGHYPYGFFSLSVSPTWLQVKFNTFDDSWSMTADVDATKVGGIAINHCWYIPQHGGRGKSCKDAEAQSDGSL
;
A
#
# COMPACT_ATOMS: atom_id res chain seq x y z
N MET A 1 -35.55 19.81 41.53
CA MET A 1 -35.69 20.00 40.07
C MET A 1 -34.27 20.13 39.51
N LEU A 2 -33.48 19.08 39.36
CA LEU A 2 -33.46 18.06 38.29
C LEU A 2 -33.57 18.68 36.87
N VAL A 3 -32.41 19.00 36.31
CA VAL A 3 -32.17 19.17 34.88
C VAL A 3 -31.39 17.94 34.45
N ILE A 4 -31.98 17.17 33.53
CA ILE A 4 -31.46 15.88 33.04
C ILE A 4 -30.52 16.16 31.88
N SER A 5 -29.24 15.79 32.04
CA SER A 5 -28.27 15.65 30.97
C SER A 5 -28.38 14.24 30.38
N VAL A 6 -28.66 14.13 29.08
CA VAL A 6 -28.60 12.85 28.35
C VAL A 6 -27.25 12.75 27.67
N VAL A 7 -26.40 11.87 28.20
CA VAL A 7 -25.16 11.40 27.57
C VAL A 7 -25.53 10.22 26.67
N ALA A 8 -25.34 10.35 25.36
CA ALA A 8 -25.43 9.24 24.44
C ALA A 8 -24.03 8.62 24.27
N ALA A 9 -23.85 7.41 24.78
CA ALA A 9 -22.67 6.59 24.57
C ALA A 9 -22.78 5.87 23.22
N LEU A 10 -21.88 6.16 22.29
CA LEU A 10 -21.69 5.40 21.04
C LEU A 10 -20.56 4.37 21.24
N ALA A 11 -20.95 3.10 21.16
CA ALA A 11 -20.10 1.92 21.12
C ALA A 11 -19.55 1.74 19.69
N ILE A 12 -18.25 1.48 19.59
CA ILE A 12 -17.57 1.16 18.33
C ILE A 12 -17.61 -0.37 18.17
N VAL A 13 -18.24 -0.84 17.11
CA VAL A 13 -18.18 -2.24 16.69
C VAL A 13 -17.11 -2.34 15.61
N VAL A 14 -16.05 -3.10 15.91
CA VAL A 14 -15.06 -3.54 14.91
C VAL A 14 -15.68 -4.73 14.19
N ALA A 15 -16.07 -4.53 12.93
CA ALA A 15 -16.55 -5.61 12.07
C ALA A 15 -15.35 -6.33 11.44
N VAL A 16 -14.98 -7.48 12.01
CA VAL A 16 -14.14 -8.47 11.33
C VAL A 16 -15.04 -9.29 10.42
N ILE A 17 -14.91 -9.13 9.10
CA ILE A 17 -15.63 -9.96 8.14
C ILE A 17 -14.95 -11.34 8.10
N VAL A 18 -15.56 -12.32 8.77
CA VAL A 18 -15.25 -13.74 8.59
C VAL A 18 -16.28 -14.32 7.63
N ILE A 19 -15.90 -14.56 6.38
CA ILE A 19 -16.72 -15.34 5.44
C ILE A 19 -16.60 -16.82 5.81
N ALA A 20 -17.56 -17.33 6.57
CA ALA A 20 -17.68 -18.76 6.84
C ALA A 20 -18.54 -19.43 5.74
N VAL A 21 -17.90 -20.07 4.76
CA VAL A 21 -18.59 -20.98 3.84
C VAL A 21 -18.79 -22.33 4.53
N THR A 22 -20.03 -22.62 4.93
CA THR A 22 -20.39 -23.93 5.51
C THR A 22 -20.77 -24.92 4.41
N ALA A 23 -19.83 -25.81 4.07
CA ALA A 23 -20.14 -27.01 3.29
C ALA A 23 -20.82 -28.05 4.20
N SER A 24 -22.13 -28.25 4.04
CA SER A 24 -22.86 -29.30 4.75
C SER A 24 -22.48 -30.68 4.21
N ARG A 25 -21.74 -31.48 4.99
CA ARG A 25 -21.65 -32.94 4.79
C ARG A 25 -22.50 -33.65 5.84
N SER A 26 -23.57 -34.28 5.37
CA SER A 26 -24.41 -35.18 6.15
C SER A 26 -23.61 -36.43 6.58
N HIS A 27 -23.65 -36.76 7.86
CA HIS A 27 -23.20 -38.05 8.40
C HIS A 27 -24.37 -39.05 8.37
N SER A 28 -24.17 -40.21 7.75
CA SER A 28 -24.97 -41.41 8.02
C SER A 28 -24.09 -42.46 8.68
N SER A 29 -24.48 -42.87 9.89
CA SER A 29 -23.84 -43.93 10.67
C SER A 29 -24.18 -45.31 10.11
N ALA A 30 -23.19 -46.21 10.04
CA ALA A 30 -23.42 -47.65 10.16
C ALA A 30 -22.21 -48.32 10.84
N LYS A 31 -22.49 -49.09 11.91
CA LYS A 31 -21.58 -49.95 12.66
C LYS A 31 -21.45 -51.33 11.99
N SER A 32 -20.26 -51.95 12.08
CA SER A 32 -20.02 -53.40 12.21
C SER A 32 -18.50 -53.60 12.39
N GLU A 33 -18.05 -53.97 13.59
CA GLU A 33 -17.64 -55.32 14.01
C GLU A 33 -16.31 -55.82 13.39
N GLU A 34 -15.27 -55.79 14.22
CA GLU A 34 -14.01 -56.54 14.14
C GLU A 34 -14.26 -58.04 14.45
N PRO A 35 -13.43 -59.00 13.94
CA PRO A 35 -12.10 -59.23 14.54
C PRO A 35 -11.01 -59.75 13.60
N GLY A 36 -9.73 -59.66 14.02
CA GLY A 36 -8.66 -60.51 13.49
C GLY A 36 -7.26 -59.91 13.51
N ASP A 37 -6.52 -60.26 14.55
CA ASP A 37 -5.12 -59.92 14.84
C ASP A 37 -4.11 -60.52 13.83
N ALA A 38 -3.14 -59.73 13.35
CA ALA A 38 -1.81 -60.20 12.91
C ALA A 38 -0.84 -59.05 12.54
N SER A 39 0.14 -58.81 13.42
CA SER A 39 1.58 -58.63 13.12
C SER A 39 2.04 -57.65 12.02
N ASN A 40 2.34 -56.42 12.45
CA ASN A 40 3.62 -55.71 12.35
C ASN A 40 4.42 -55.71 11.01
N THR A 41 4.46 -54.57 10.32
CA THR A 41 5.70 -53.90 9.85
C THR A 41 5.38 -52.45 9.46
N ASN A 42 5.82 -51.49 10.29
CA ASN A 42 5.61 -50.06 10.10
C ASN A 42 6.67 -49.47 9.13
N HIS A 43 6.35 -49.38 7.85
CA HIS A 43 6.98 -48.40 6.95
C HIS A 43 6.03 -47.22 6.77
N LYS A 44 6.12 -46.22 7.65
CA LYS A 44 5.47 -44.93 7.44
C LYS A 44 6.23 -44.17 6.36
N SER A 45 5.69 -44.17 5.14
CA SER A 45 6.02 -43.15 4.15
C SER A 45 5.62 -41.79 4.71
N ARG A 46 6.58 -40.88 4.88
CA ARG A 46 6.29 -39.47 5.15
C ARG A 46 5.57 -38.90 3.93
N GLY A 47 4.27 -38.63 4.05
CA GLY A 47 3.59 -37.72 3.13
C GLY A 47 4.22 -36.32 3.20
N PRO A 48 4.06 -35.48 2.16
CA PRO A 48 4.60 -34.13 2.16
C PRO A 48 4.09 -33.35 3.38
N LYS A 49 5.00 -32.70 4.10
CA LYS A 49 4.64 -31.81 5.22
C LYS A 49 3.86 -30.61 4.67
N PRO A 50 2.83 -30.10 5.39
CA PRO A 50 2.16 -28.86 5.01
C PRO A 50 3.14 -27.69 4.95
N LEU A 51 3.02 -26.81 3.95
CA LEU A 51 3.85 -25.61 3.77
C LEU A 51 3.98 -24.78 5.05
N ARG A 52 2.90 -24.63 5.81
CA ARG A 52 2.88 -23.96 7.13
C ARG A 52 3.88 -24.53 8.14
N GLN A 53 4.07 -25.85 8.17
CA GLN A 53 5.03 -26.49 9.07
C GLN A 53 6.46 -26.27 8.58
N ILE A 54 6.70 -26.28 7.27
CA ILE A 54 8.01 -25.99 6.67
C ILE A 54 8.37 -24.51 6.86
N PHE A 55 7.41 -23.59 6.71
CA PHE A 55 7.60 -22.16 6.90
C PHE A 55 7.91 -21.82 8.36
N ARG A 56 7.13 -22.34 9.32
CA ARG A 56 7.43 -22.17 10.75
C ARG A 56 8.72 -22.87 11.16
N GLU A 57 9.02 -24.06 10.62
CA GLU A 57 10.30 -24.73 10.86
C GLU A 57 11.46 -23.96 10.20
N ARG A 58 11.32 -23.32 9.03
CA ARG A 58 12.36 -22.46 8.43
C ARG A 58 12.52 -21.12 9.12
N ALA A 59 11.44 -20.52 9.61
CA ALA A 59 11.47 -19.31 10.42
C ALA A 59 12.06 -19.57 11.82
N SER A 60 11.84 -20.77 12.37
CA SER A 60 12.33 -21.19 13.70
C SER A 60 13.68 -21.92 13.70
N SER A 61 14.06 -22.56 12.59
CA SER A 61 15.35 -23.22 12.41
C SER A 61 16.05 -22.57 11.23
N GLY A 62 16.96 -21.65 11.54
CA GLY A 62 17.89 -21.14 10.54
C GLY A 62 18.55 -22.32 9.85
N SER A 63 18.18 -22.59 8.60
CA SER A 63 18.87 -23.55 7.73
C SER A 63 19.94 -22.85 6.88
N LEU A 64 20.57 -21.83 7.47
CA LEU A 64 21.99 -21.57 7.75
C LEU A 64 23.18 -21.87 6.79
N GLU A 65 23.09 -22.35 5.55
CA GLU A 65 24.33 -22.37 4.73
C GLU A 65 24.28 -21.75 3.33
N GLU A 66 23.16 -21.83 2.59
CA GLU A 66 23.09 -21.26 1.23
C GLU A 66 22.38 -19.90 1.14
N ASP A 67 21.65 -19.47 2.18
CA ASP A 67 20.75 -18.31 2.16
C ASP A 67 21.09 -17.22 3.20
N GLU A 68 22.23 -17.31 3.89
CA GLU A 68 22.66 -16.26 4.83
C GLU A 68 23.55 -15.25 4.10
N GLU A 69 23.15 -13.97 4.09
CA GLU A 69 24.03 -12.91 3.60
C GLU A 69 25.18 -12.75 4.60
N LYS A 70 26.40 -12.94 4.11
CA LYS A 70 27.61 -13.02 4.95
C LYS A 70 28.25 -11.67 5.18
N THR A 71 27.88 -10.66 4.39
CA THR A 71 28.37 -9.30 4.62
C THR A 71 27.62 -8.63 5.77
N ASP A 72 28.30 -7.77 6.51
CA ASP A 72 27.70 -7.01 7.61
C ASP A 72 27.05 -5.73 7.07
N PRO A 73 25.72 -5.54 7.19
CA PRO A 73 25.02 -4.36 6.69
C PRO A 73 25.52 -3.04 7.29
N LEU A 74 26.20 -3.06 8.44
CA LEU A 74 26.78 -1.87 9.09
C LEU A 74 28.09 -1.42 8.44
N THR A 75 28.75 -2.32 7.72
CA THR A 75 30.01 -2.04 7.01
C THR A 75 29.81 -1.70 5.53
N GLU A 76 28.58 -1.81 5.05
CA GLU A 76 28.20 -1.52 3.67
C GLU A 76 28.25 -0.03 3.36
N THR A 77 28.55 0.28 2.10
CA THR A 77 28.38 1.62 1.56
C THR A 77 27.07 1.68 0.78
N TYR A 78 26.10 2.43 1.30
CA TYR A 78 24.84 2.69 0.64
C TYR A 78 24.98 3.85 -0.35
N THR A 79 24.73 3.58 -1.62
CA THR A 79 25.06 4.49 -2.74
C THR A 79 23.85 4.95 -3.54
N VAL A 80 22.68 4.40 -3.24
CA VAL A 80 21.40 4.90 -3.75
C VAL A 80 20.45 5.08 -2.58
N SER A 81 19.67 6.15 -2.57
CA SER A 81 18.60 6.35 -1.61
C SER A 81 17.30 6.74 -2.30
N ALA A 82 16.18 6.43 -1.67
CA ALA A 82 14.84 6.76 -2.15
C ALA A 82 13.90 7.07 -0.98
N LEU A 83 12.82 7.78 -1.27
CA LEU A 83 11.70 7.98 -0.36
C LEU A 83 10.46 7.29 -0.96
N ALA A 84 9.52 6.87 -0.12
CA ALA A 84 8.31 6.18 -0.56
C ALA A 84 7.14 6.67 0.28
N ILE A 85 6.00 7.03 -0.32
CA ILE A 85 4.83 7.60 0.37
C ILE A 85 3.53 7.25 -0.36
N GLY A 86 2.48 6.85 0.37
CA GLY A 86 1.14 6.60 -0.16
C GLY A 86 0.10 7.52 0.46
N ASP A 87 -1.06 7.66 -0.21
CA ASP A 87 -2.29 8.18 0.40
C ASP A 87 -2.12 9.59 1.01
N TRP A 88 -1.35 10.41 0.30
CA TRP A 88 -0.87 11.70 0.76
C TRP A 88 -1.71 12.88 0.26
N GLY A 89 -2.52 12.66 -0.78
CA GLY A 89 -3.15 13.70 -1.58
C GLY A 89 -4.43 14.30 -1.03
N ARG A 90 -4.39 15.16 0.00
CA ARG A 90 -5.60 15.67 0.68
C ARG A 90 -6.63 16.36 -0.25
N THR A 91 -7.85 16.57 0.26
CA THR A 91 -8.77 17.54 -0.34
C THR A 91 -8.41 18.98 0.05
N ILE A 92 -8.82 19.90 -0.81
CA ILE A 92 -8.59 21.35 -0.66
C ILE A 92 -9.86 22.10 -0.22
N VAL A 93 -10.97 21.39 0.01
CA VAL A 93 -12.28 21.98 0.38
C VAL A 93 -12.28 22.50 1.82
N LYS A 94 -11.36 22.03 2.67
CA LYS A 94 -11.13 22.55 4.02
C LYS A 94 -9.72 23.14 4.10
N ASN A 95 -9.63 24.39 4.57
CA ASN A 95 -8.35 25.03 4.87
C ASN A 95 -7.71 24.32 6.08
N GLY A 96 -6.75 23.44 5.82
CA GLY A 96 -6.26 22.48 6.80
C GLY A 96 -7.25 21.31 6.93
N GLY A 97 -6.75 20.09 6.90
CA GLY A 97 -7.57 18.88 7.05
C GLY A 97 -7.22 17.76 6.09
N SER A 98 -6.72 16.64 6.61
CA SER A 98 -7.16 15.33 6.11
C SER A 98 -8.67 15.23 6.34
N CYS A 99 -9.38 14.58 5.43
CA CYS A 99 -10.83 14.69 5.40
C CYS A 99 -11.48 13.79 6.45
N CYS A 100 -12.30 14.44 7.28
CA CYS A 100 -13.28 13.84 8.20
C CYS A 100 -12.66 13.23 9.47
N SER A 101 -13.24 13.59 10.61
CA SER A 101 -12.95 12.93 11.87
C SER A 101 -13.62 11.56 11.85
N ARG A 102 -12.81 10.50 11.65
CA ARG A 102 -13.23 9.09 11.65
C ARG A 102 -13.06 8.44 13.03
N ARG A 103 -12.37 9.11 13.97
CA ARG A 103 -12.23 8.69 15.36
C ARG A 103 -12.43 9.83 16.35
N LYS A 104 -12.90 9.51 17.56
CA LYS A 104 -13.10 10.48 18.65
C LYS A 104 -11.81 11.23 19.04
N SER A 105 -10.66 10.59 18.88
CA SER A 105 -9.34 11.14 19.18
C SER A 105 -8.73 11.92 18.00
N PHE A 106 -9.54 12.65 17.23
CA PHE A 106 -9.05 13.52 16.16
C PHE A 106 -8.26 14.70 16.77
N THR A 107 -7.06 14.92 16.25
CA THR A 107 -6.09 15.90 16.75
C THR A 107 -5.68 16.89 15.68
N VAL A 108 -4.88 17.88 16.06
CA VAL A 108 -4.24 18.81 15.12
C VAL A 108 -3.31 18.10 14.13
N LEU A 109 -2.69 17.00 14.55
CA LEU A 109 -1.87 16.16 13.67
C LEU A 109 -2.74 15.60 12.54
N ASP A 110 -3.92 15.07 12.84
CA ASP A 110 -4.86 14.60 11.82
C ASP A 110 -5.30 15.71 10.87
N TYR A 111 -5.51 16.91 11.42
CA TYR A 111 -5.92 18.06 10.64
C TYR A 111 -4.85 18.44 9.61
N ASN A 112 -3.60 18.61 9.99
CA ASN A 112 -2.55 19.06 9.08
C ASN A 112 -1.59 17.93 8.67
N ALA A 113 -2.07 16.69 8.62
CA ALA A 113 -1.23 15.51 8.43
C ALA A 113 -0.37 15.61 7.16
N MET A 114 -0.97 15.91 6.00
CA MET A 114 -0.22 16.09 4.75
C MET A 114 0.86 17.18 4.87
N GLU A 115 0.54 18.35 5.45
CA GLU A 115 1.53 19.41 5.64
C GLU A 115 2.71 18.98 6.51
N TYR A 116 2.45 18.31 7.63
CA TYR A 116 3.50 17.86 8.52
C TYR A 116 4.34 16.74 7.90
N VAL A 117 3.70 15.78 7.22
CA VAL A 117 4.42 14.72 6.49
C VAL A 117 5.24 15.31 5.35
N ALA A 118 4.75 16.33 4.64
CA ALA A 118 5.53 17.00 3.59
C ALA A 118 6.77 17.72 4.14
N ILE A 119 6.67 18.38 5.29
CA ILE A 119 7.83 18.96 6.00
C ILE A 119 8.83 17.85 6.36
N LEU A 120 8.33 16.75 6.94
CA LEU A 120 9.14 15.61 7.35
C LEU A 120 9.86 14.95 6.17
N LEU A 121 9.18 14.81 5.02
CA LEU A 121 9.73 14.30 3.76
C LEU A 121 10.89 15.19 3.27
N GLY A 122 10.71 16.51 3.34
CA GLY A 122 11.76 17.49 3.03
C GLY A 122 12.96 17.38 3.97
N GLN A 123 12.73 17.21 5.27
CA GLN A 123 13.80 17.00 6.25
C GLN A 123 14.58 15.70 5.97
N ALA A 124 13.89 14.60 5.69
CA ALA A 124 14.53 13.33 5.37
C ALA A 124 15.36 13.43 4.09
N ALA A 125 14.85 14.08 3.04
CA ALA A 125 15.60 14.33 1.82
C ALA A 125 16.85 15.19 2.05
N ALA A 126 16.82 16.13 3.01
CA ALA A 126 17.94 17.02 3.31
C ALA A 126 19.09 16.31 4.03
N VAL A 127 18.77 15.32 4.89
CA VAL A 127 19.77 14.58 5.68
C VAL A 127 20.20 13.27 5.03
N ALA A 128 19.45 12.76 4.05
CA ALA A 128 19.80 11.56 3.31
C ALA A 128 21.15 11.71 2.60
N GLN A 129 22.01 10.69 2.76
CA GLN A 129 23.31 10.58 2.11
C GLN A 129 23.41 9.19 1.49
N PRO A 130 23.48 9.06 0.16
CA PRO A 130 23.39 10.13 -0.84
C PRO A 130 21.99 10.77 -0.91
N ARG A 131 21.87 11.87 -1.66
CA ARG A 131 20.58 12.53 -1.96
C ARG A 131 19.60 11.52 -2.58
N PRO A 132 18.31 11.52 -2.22
CA PRO A 132 17.34 10.60 -2.80
C PRO A 132 17.25 10.76 -4.31
N SER A 133 17.29 9.62 -5.01
CA SER A 133 17.23 9.56 -6.47
C SER A 133 15.79 9.55 -6.98
N VAL A 134 14.83 9.18 -6.13
CA VAL A 134 13.41 9.08 -6.48
C VAL A 134 12.52 9.20 -5.23
N VAL A 135 11.30 9.68 -5.42
CA VAL A 135 10.17 9.48 -4.50
C VAL A 135 9.19 8.50 -5.14
N ILE A 136 8.79 7.45 -4.42
CA ILE A 136 7.89 6.40 -4.89
C ILE A 136 6.50 6.66 -4.31
N GLY A 137 5.56 7.10 -5.15
CA GLY A 137 4.18 7.37 -4.79
C GLY A 137 3.29 6.14 -4.96
N HIS A 138 2.60 5.73 -3.90
CA HIS A 138 1.75 4.52 -3.88
C HIS A 138 0.28 4.78 -4.25
N GLY A 139 -0.04 5.89 -4.90
CA GLY A 139 -1.39 6.25 -5.30
C GLY A 139 -2.22 6.93 -4.23
N ASP A 140 -3.49 7.18 -4.57
CA ASP A 140 -4.38 8.12 -3.87
C ASP A 140 -3.77 9.52 -3.79
N ASN A 141 -3.37 9.98 -4.98
CA ASN A 141 -2.68 11.24 -5.19
C ASN A 141 -3.63 12.44 -5.05
N PHE A 142 -4.93 12.24 -5.31
CA PHE A 142 -5.93 13.30 -5.25
C PHE A 142 -7.27 12.82 -4.67
N TYR A 143 -7.42 12.87 -3.34
CA TYR A 143 -8.69 12.64 -2.68
C TYR A 143 -9.74 13.71 -3.04
N TRP A 144 -11.03 13.40 -3.08
CA TRP A 144 -11.66 12.10 -2.83
C TRP A 144 -12.04 11.34 -4.11
N ASP A 145 -12.23 12.04 -5.20
CA ASP A 145 -12.77 11.51 -6.44
C ASP A 145 -11.91 11.90 -7.65
N GLY A 146 -10.62 12.14 -7.41
CA GLY A 146 -9.61 12.39 -8.42
C GLY A 146 -9.71 13.78 -9.01
N LEU A 147 -9.37 13.89 -10.31
CA LEU A 147 -9.35 15.14 -11.05
C LEU A 147 -10.53 15.24 -12.00
N HIS A 148 -11.16 16.41 -12.12
CA HIS A 148 -12.38 16.61 -12.93
C HIS A 148 -12.13 17.16 -14.34
N GLY A 149 -10.99 17.79 -14.58
CA GLY A 149 -10.67 18.37 -15.88
C GLY A 149 -9.33 19.10 -15.86
N ALA A 150 -8.96 19.76 -16.96
CA ALA A 150 -7.67 20.45 -17.06
C ALA A 150 -7.51 21.60 -16.05
N THR A 151 -8.59 22.35 -15.77
CA THR A 151 -8.59 23.42 -14.77
C THR A 151 -8.36 22.85 -13.37
N ASP A 152 -9.09 21.79 -13.02
CA ASP A 152 -8.96 21.12 -11.73
C ASP A 152 -7.60 20.42 -11.59
N GLN A 153 -7.09 19.79 -12.66
CA GLN A 153 -5.73 19.24 -12.73
C GLN A 153 -4.70 20.33 -12.35
N ALA A 154 -4.68 21.46 -13.06
CA ALA A 154 -3.72 22.52 -12.78
C ALA A 154 -3.80 23.02 -11.32
N TYR A 155 -5.03 23.19 -10.82
CA TYR A 155 -5.26 23.67 -9.46
C TYR A 155 -4.87 22.65 -8.38
N ARG A 156 -5.30 21.39 -8.51
CA ARG A 156 -5.03 20.33 -7.54
C ARG A 156 -3.56 19.95 -7.50
N PHE A 157 -2.89 19.86 -8.64
CA PHE A 157 -1.43 19.67 -8.68
C PHE A 157 -0.71 20.82 -7.97
N GLN A 158 -1.10 22.08 -8.23
CA GLN A 158 -0.49 23.22 -7.53
C GLN A 158 -0.68 23.13 -6.01
N GLN A 159 -1.93 22.93 -5.55
CA GLN A 159 -2.29 23.04 -4.14
C GLN A 159 -1.98 21.80 -3.29
N THR A 160 -1.95 20.62 -3.91
CA THR A 160 -1.79 19.33 -3.21
C THR A 160 -0.38 18.77 -3.39
N PHE A 161 0.28 19.07 -4.52
CA PHE A 161 1.59 18.51 -4.84
C PHE A 161 2.69 19.58 -4.86
N GLU A 162 2.61 20.56 -5.76
CA GLU A 162 3.72 21.48 -6.01
C GLU A 162 4.00 22.41 -4.84
N GLU A 163 3.00 23.01 -4.20
CA GLU A 163 3.20 23.91 -3.05
C GLU A 163 3.54 23.17 -1.76
N LYS A 164 3.20 21.89 -1.68
CA LYS A 164 3.31 21.10 -0.44
C LYS A 164 4.64 20.39 -0.36
N TYR A 165 5.09 19.81 -1.47
CA TYR A 165 6.36 19.10 -1.57
C TYR A 165 7.42 19.97 -2.24
N ASN A 166 7.56 21.22 -1.77
CA ASN A 166 8.43 22.26 -2.35
C ASN A 166 9.74 22.48 -1.60
N ALA A 167 10.07 21.66 -0.60
CA ALA A 167 11.31 21.81 0.15
C ALA A 167 12.51 21.81 -0.83
N PRO A 168 13.52 22.69 -0.65
CA PRO A 168 14.68 22.73 -1.57
C PRO A 168 15.39 21.38 -1.71
N SER A 169 15.37 20.58 -0.64
CA SER A 169 15.91 19.21 -0.63
C SER A 169 15.11 18.23 -1.49
N LEU A 170 13.89 18.54 -1.92
CA LEU A 170 13.07 17.72 -2.84
C LEU A 170 13.14 18.19 -4.30
N ALA A 171 13.71 19.37 -4.56
CA ALA A 171 13.73 19.98 -5.90
C ALA A 171 14.37 19.05 -6.96
N GLY A 172 13.68 18.82 -8.07
CA GLY A 172 14.16 18.00 -9.18
C GLY A 172 14.27 16.49 -8.90
N ILE A 173 13.89 15.99 -7.71
CA ILE A 173 13.80 14.55 -7.47
C ILE A 173 12.55 14.03 -8.18
N PRO A 174 12.64 13.05 -9.10
CA PRO A 174 11.48 12.49 -9.77
C PRO A 174 10.57 11.75 -8.78
N TRP A 175 9.27 11.86 -8.99
CA TRP A 175 8.20 11.16 -8.31
C TRP A 175 7.61 10.14 -9.26
N VAL A 176 7.84 8.85 -9.01
CA VAL A 176 7.22 7.76 -9.77
C VAL A 176 5.94 7.37 -9.05
N ASN A 177 4.80 7.56 -9.71
CA ASN A 177 3.49 7.38 -9.09
C ASN A 177 2.72 6.23 -9.73
N VAL A 178 1.74 5.72 -8.98
CA VAL A 178 0.65 4.88 -9.48
C VAL A 178 -0.69 5.53 -9.14
N MET A 179 -1.78 5.00 -9.69
CA MET A 179 -3.15 5.44 -9.38
C MET A 179 -3.71 4.59 -8.24
N GLY A 180 -4.37 5.23 -7.28
CA GLY A 180 -5.23 4.59 -6.28
C GLY A 180 -6.71 4.68 -6.64
N ASN A 181 -7.59 4.13 -5.79
CA ASN A 181 -9.02 4.11 -6.10
C ASN A 181 -9.63 5.50 -6.13
N HIS A 182 -9.17 6.41 -5.26
CA HIS A 182 -9.71 7.76 -5.22
C HIS A 182 -9.34 8.55 -6.47
N ASP A 183 -8.19 8.26 -7.08
CA ASP A 183 -7.77 8.86 -8.34
C ASP A 183 -8.72 8.54 -9.51
N TYR A 184 -9.38 7.38 -9.48
CA TYR A 184 -10.39 6.96 -10.45
C TYR A 184 -11.82 7.36 -10.08
N GLY A 185 -12.04 8.06 -8.95
CA GLY A 185 -13.39 8.45 -8.51
C GLY A 185 -13.97 7.57 -7.41
N GLY A 186 -13.18 6.71 -6.76
CA GLY A 186 -13.61 5.71 -5.76
C GLY A 186 -14.42 6.22 -4.56
N ALA A 187 -14.58 7.53 -4.37
CA ALA A 187 -15.48 8.09 -3.36
C ALA A 187 -16.78 8.69 -3.90
N SER A 188 -16.99 8.80 -5.22
CA SER A 188 -18.13 9.53 -5.80
C SER A 188 -18.43 9.00 -7.21
N PHE A 189 -18.99 9.84 -8.08
CA PHE A 189 -19.13 9.50 -9.49
C PHE A 189 -17.80 9.61 -10.24
N ILE A 190 -17.61 8.71 -11.19
CA ILE A 190 -16.43 8.69 -12.07
C ILE A 190 -16.51 9.80 -13.12
N CYS A 191 -17.70 10.01 -13.68
CA CYS A 191 -17.95 11.04 -14.69
C CYS A 191 -17.97 12.44 -14.10
N THR A 192 -17.74 13.44 -14.95
CA THR A 192 -17.61 14.84 -14.53
C THR A 192 -18.12 15.78 -15.61
N ASP A 193 -18.60 16.96 -15.20
CA ASP A 193 -18.92 18.08 -16.08
C ASP A 193 -17.72 19.03 -16.31
N GLY A 194 -16.55 18.68 -15.78
CA GLY A 194 -15.33 19.49 -15.82
C GLY A 194 -15.08 20.29 -14.55
N GLU A 195 -16.07 20.41 -13.67
CA GLU A 195 -15.97 21.12 -12.39
C GLU A 195 -16.21 20.20 -11.20
N GLN A 196 -17.12 19.24 -11.33
CA GLN A 196 -17.52 18.33 -10.26
C GLN A 196 -17.84 16.93 -10.78
N ALA A 197 -17.89 15.95 -9.88
CA ALA A 197 -18.38 14.60 -10.18
C ALA A 197 -19.89 14.60 -10.47
N ILE A 198 -20.30 13.92 -11.55
CA ILE A 198 -21.70 13.76 -11.97
C ILE A 198 -21.98 12.32 -12.40
N LYS A 199 -23.26 11.92 -12.36
CA LYS A 199 -23.68 10.61 -12.85
C LYS A 199 -23.28 10.40 -14.31
N CYS A 200 -22.72 9.23 -14.61
CA CYS A 200 -22.45 8.84 -15.98
C CYS A 200 -23.76 8.66 -16.75
N SER A 201 -23.83 9.22 -17.96
CA SER A 201 -25.03 9.17 -18.81
C SER A 201 -25.11 7.88 -19.64
N SER A 202 -23.99 7.18 -19.84
CA SER A 202 -23.91 5.90 -20.54
C SER A 202 -22.64 5.15 -20.17
N THR A 203 -22.57 3.87 -20.54
CA THR A 203 -21.35 3.06 -20.45
C THR A 203 -20.17 3.68 -21.21
N SER A 204 -20.40 4.22 -22.41
CA SER A 204 -19.30 4.82 -23.19
C SER A 204 -18.72 6.05 -22.50
N VAL A 205 -19.56 6.87 -21.87
CA VAL A 205 -19.12 8.06 -21.11
C VAL A 205 -18.38 7.64 -19.84
N LEU A 206 -18.83 6.58 -19.16
CA LEU A 206 -18.10 6.00 -18.02
C LEU A 206 -16.68 5.55 -18.40
N LEU A 207 -16.56 4.78 -19.49
CA LEU A 207 -15.25 4.26 -19.90
C LEU A 207 -14.31 5.38 -20.34
N GLU A 208 -14.80 6.40 -21.04
CA GLU A 208 -14.02 7.59 -21.41
C GLU A 208 -13.62 8.39 -20.16
N ALA A 209 -14.50 8.51 -19.16
CA ALA A 209 -14.18 9.19 -17.91
C ALA A 209 -13.05 8.47 -17.14
N LEU A 210 -13.04 7.13 -17.08
CA LEU A 210 -11.92 6.37 -16.53
C LEU A 210 -10.60 6.68 -17.26
N ASP A 211 -10.62 6.70 -18.61
CA ASP A 211 -9.42 7.08 -19.39
C ASP A 211 -9.00 8.52 -19.13
N GLN A 212 -9.97 9.43 -18.94
CA GLN A 212 -9.71 10.83 -18.65
C GLN A 212 -9.06 11.00 -17.28
N LYS A 213 -9.55 10.31 -16.23
CA LYS A 213 -8.95 10.33 -14.88
C LYS A 213 -7.47 9.97 -14.93
N PHE A 214 -7.13 8.90 -15.64
CA PHE A 214 -5.75 8.50 -15.87
C PHE A 214 -4.95 9.55 -16.65
N ARG A 215 -5.47 10.04 -17.79
CA ARG A 215 -4.78 11.05 -18.63
C ARG A 215 -4.49 12.35 -17.87
N LEU A 216 -5.40 12.78 -17.00
CA LEU A 216 -5.20 13.98 -16.17
C LEU A 216 -4.04 13.84 -15.19
N GLN A 217 -3.50 12.65 -14.95
CA GLN A 217 -2.29 12.50 -14.14
C GLN A 217 -1.09 12.09 -14.99
N SER A 218 -1.27 11.21 -15.98
CA SER A 218 -0.16 10.74 -16.82
C SER A 218 0.38 11.79 -17.80
N GLN A 219 -0.43 12.79 -18.16
CA GLN A 219 -0.03 13.88 -19.05
C GLN A 219 0.38 15.16 -18.30
N TYR A 220 0.35 15.15 -16.96
CA TYR A 220 0.78 16.30 -16.19
C TYR A 220 2.29 16.52 -16.35
N VAL A 221 2.68 17.77 -16.56
CA VAL A 221 4.08 18.19 -16.64
C VAL A 221 4.35 19.11 -15.46
N SER A 222 5.13 18.63 -14.51
CA SER A 222 5.50 19.44 -13.34
C SER A 222 6.37 20.63 -13.77
N PRO A 223 6.11 21.84 -13.25
CA PRO A 223 6.99 23.00 -13.48
C PRO A 223 8.35 22.88 -12.79
N LEU A 224 8.52 21.92 -11.87
CA LEU A 224 9.76 21.66 -11.16
C LEU A 224 10.49 20.47 -11.81
N ASP A 225 11.16 20.73 -12.94
CA ASP A 225 11.97 19.78 -13.71
C ASP A 225 11.19 18.55 -14.24
N ASN A 226 9.88 18.71 -14.48
CA ASN A 226 9.01 17.61 -14.90
C ASN A 226 9.10 16.38 -13.96
N ARG A 227 9.17 16.64 -12.65
CA ARG A 227 9.35 15.60 -11.63
C ARG A 227 8.15 14.68 -11.41
N TRP A 228 7.05 14.79 -12.14
CA TRP A 228 5.91 13.88 -12.01
C TRP A 228 5.97 12.80 -13.10
N ILE A 229 6.20 11.55 -12.71
CA ILE A 229 6.43 10.42 -13.63
C ILE A 229 5.34 9.38 -13.45
N MET A 230 4.42 9.30 -14.41
CA MET A 230 3.41 8.24 -14.49
C MET A 230 2.93 8.05 -15.94
N PRO A 231 3.79 7.58 -16.86
CA PRO A 231 3.51 7.60 -18.29
C PRO A 231 2.47 6.57 -18.76
N ASP A 232 2.27 5.48 -18.00
CA ASP A 232 1.36 4.38 -18.34
C ASP A 232 0.89 3.66 -17.05
N HIS A 233 -0.09 2.78 -17.15
CA HIS A 233 -0.59 1.93 -16.04
C HIS A 233 0.46 0.92 -15.57
N PHE A 234 1.37 0.53 -16.47
CA PHE A 234 2.58 -0.20 -16.15
C PHE A 234 3.80 0.50 -16.74
N PHE A 235 4.81 0.76 -15.91
CA PHE A 235 6.11 1.22 -16.40
C PHE A 235 7.24 0.83 -15.44
N VAL A 236 8.44 0.74 -16.00
CA VAL A 236 9.67 0.49 -15.23
C VAL A 236 10.43 1.80 -15.10
N HIS A 237 10.78 2.17 -13.86
CA HIS A 237 11.73 3.23 -13.59
C HIS A 237 13.04 2.62 -13.08
N SER A 238 14.11 2.78 -13.86
CA SER A 238 15.41 2.20 -13.54
C SER A 238 16.36 3.24 -12.95
N LEU A 239 17.00 2.88 -11.84
CA LEU A 239 18.08 3.64 -11.22
C LEU A 239 19.40 2.88 -11.39
N ALA A 240 20.49 3.61 -11.53
CA ALA A 240 21.82 3.02 -11.58
C ALA A 240 22.83 3.94 -10.88
N ASP A 241 23.65 3.36 -10.00
CA ASP A 241 24.91 3.94 -9.57
C ASP A 241 26.08 3.14 -10.15
N PRO A 242 26.72 3.63 -11.23
CA PRO A 242 27.84 2.95 -11.86
C PRO A 242 29.05 2.77 -10.95
N ALA A 243 29.23 3.63 -9.93
CA ALA A 243 30.40 3.59 -9.06
C ALA A 243 30.38 2.37 -8.13
N SER A 244 29.20 1.99 -7.64
CA SER A 244 28.98 0.79 -6.80
C SER A 244 28.40 -0.40 -7.55
N ASN A 245 28.13 -0.27 -8.86
CA ASN A 245 27.48 -1.28 -9.68
C ASN A 245 26.09 -1.69 -9.11
N VAL A 246 25.39 -0.75 -8.47
CA VAL A 246 24.02 -0.94 -8.01
C VAL A 246 23.07 -0.52 -9.11
N THR A 247 22.14 -1.40 -9.47
CA THR A 247 21.02 -1.10 -10.36
C THR A 247 19.71 -1.51 -9.71
N ILE A 248 18.67 -0.70 -9.90
CA ILE A 248 17.35 -0.92 -9.30
C ILE A 248 16.32 -0.77 -10.40
N ASP A 249 15.43 -1.75 -10.56
CA ASP A 249 14.23 -1.61 -11.37
C ASP A 249 13.02 -1.48 -10.44
N ILE A 250 12.29 -0.38 -10.59
CA ILE A 250 11.01 -0.13 -9.90
C ILE A 250 9.88 -0.39 -10.91
N PHE A 251 9.14 -1.46 -10.71
CA PHE A 251 7.96 -1.82 -11.49
C PHE A 251 6.75 -1.13 -10.88
N ASN A 252 6.16 -0.18 -11.59
CA ASN A 252 4.97 0.57 -11.16
C ASN A 252 3.74 -0.02 -11.85
N LEU A 253 2.69 -0.37 -11.10
CA LEU A 253 1.53 -1.09 -11.64
C LEU A 253 0.20 -0.54 -11.14
N ASP A 254 -0.81 -0.61 -12.00
CA ASP A 254 -2.20 -0.48 -11.62
C ASP A 254 -2.71 -1.78 -10.95
N THR A 255 -3.37 -1.62 -9.81
CA THR A 255 -3.93 -2.71 -8.99
C THR A 255 -5.38 -2.43 -8.55
N ASN A 256 -6.05 -1.48 -9.21
CA ASN A 256 -7.41 -1.04 -8.86
C ASN A 256 -8.48 -2.10 -9.12
N ASP A 257 -8.12 -3.25 -9.70
CA ASP A 257 -8.96 -4.43 -9.78
C ASP A 257 -9.01 -5.27 -8.50
N ALA A 258 -8.43 -4.77 -7.40
CA ALA A 258 -8.55 -5.37 -6.07
C ALA A 258 -10.01 -5.54 -5.62
N ASP A 259 -10.27 -6.62 -4.87
CA ASP A 259 -11.61 -7.01 -4.43
C ASP A 259 -12.13 -6.16 -3.27
N SER A 260 -11.24 -5.72 -2.37
CA SER A 260 -11.57 -4.89 -1.21
C SER A 260 -11.29 -3.42 -1.51
N HIS A 261 -12.33 -2.58 -1.48
CA HIS A 261 -12.26 -1.12 -1.71
C HIS A 261 -11.61 -0.69 -3.05
N GLY A 262 -11.37 -1.62 -3.97
CA GLY A 262 -10.92 -1.36 -5.33
C GLY A 262 -12.08 -1.24 -6.31
N ALA A 263 -12.09 -2.09 -7.33
CA ALA A 263 -12.99 -1.96 -8.48
C ALA A 263 -14.46 -1.94 -8.08
N GLN A 264 -14.86 -2.74 -7.09
CA GLN A 264 -16.26 -2.76 -6.63
C GLN A 264 -16.70 -1.38 -6.11
N GLN A 265 -15.86 -0.70 -5.35
CA GLN A 265 -16.15 0.63 -4.82
C GLN A 265 -16.15 1.68 -5.92
N ILE A 266 -15.11 1.68 -6.78
CA ILE A 266 -14.98 2.58 -7.93
C ILE A 266 -16.22 2.47 -8.82
N CYS A 267 -16.61 1.25 -9.18
CA CYS A 267 -17.68 1.01 -10.14
C CYS A 267 -19.09 1.18 -9.55
N CYS A 268 -19.28 0.92 -8.25
CA CYS A 268 -20.58 1.16 -7.60
C CYS A 268 -20.88 2.65 -7.44
N GLN A 269 -19.89 3.52 -7.21
CA GLN A 269 -20.10 4.97 -7.04
C GLN A 269 -21.13 5.29 -5.93
N CYS A 270 -21.14 4.47 -4.87
CA CYS A 270 -22.26 4.41 -3.92
C CYS A 270 -22.54 5.74 -3.23
N TYR A 271 -21.50 6.43 -2.75
CA TYR A 271 -21.65 7.72 -2.09
C TYR A 271 -22.36 8.77 -2.97
N GLY A 272 -22.08 8.76 -4.28
CA GLY A 272 -22.76 9.61 -5.24
C GLY A 272 -24.25 9.25 -5.36
N TYR A 273 -24.57 7.96 -5.44
CA TYR A 273 -25.95 7.48 -5.57
C TYR A 273 -26.76 7.56 -4.26
N SER A 274 -26.12 7.46 -3.10
CA SER A 274 -26.76 7.58 -1.78
C SER A 274 -27.09 9.03 -1.41
N GLY A 275 -26.56 9.99 -2.16
CA GLY A 275 -26.73 11.41 -1.85
C GLY A 275 -25.81 11.87 -0.72
N LYS A 276 -24.56 11.36 -0.71
CA LYS A 276 -23.51 11.65 0.27
C LYS A 276 -23.72 11.00 1.65
N ASP A 277 -24.41 9.86 1.67
CA ASP A 277 -24.62 9.05 2.86
C ASP A 277 -23.74 7.79 2.79
N ASP A 278 -22.63 7.80 3.53
CA ASP A 278 -21.67 6.70 3.59
C ASP A 278 -22.24 5.48 4.33
N ASP A 279 -23.09 5.69 5.34
CA ASP A 279 -23.65 4.61 6.17
C ASP A 279 -24.52 3.66 5.33
N SER A 280 -25.14 4.20 4.27
CA SER A 280 -25.93 3.43 3.32
C SER A 280 -25.09 2.54 2.38
N CYS A 281 -23.76 2.68 2.36
CA CYS A 281 -22.89 2.01 1.39
C CYS A 281 -22.25 0.70 1.87
N GLU A 282 -22.33 0.38 3.16
CA GLU A 282 -21.61 -0.76 3.76
C GLU A 282 -21.87 -2.13 3.09
N ASN A 283 -23.08 -2.35 2.57
CA ASN A 283 -23.50 -3.65 2.02
C ASN A 283 -24.00 -3.56 0.56
N VAL A 284 -23.67 -2.46 -0.12
CA VAL A 284 -24.13 -2.20 -1.48
C VAL A 284 -23.39 -3.07 -2.48
N LYS A 285 -24.14 -3.76 -3.33
CA LYS A 285 -23.61 -4.70 -4.33
C LYS A 285 -24.17 -4.43 -5.72
N ARG A 286 -23.53 -5.05 -6.70
CA ARG A 286 -23.96 -5.06 -8.11
C ARG A 286 -25.47 -5.32 -8.22
N GLY A 287 -26.19 -4.40 -8.87
CA GLY A 287 -27.63 -4.48 -9.12
C GLY A 287 -28.50 -3.75 -8.09
N ASP A 288 -27.94 -3.34 -6.96
CA ASP A 288 -28.65 -2.46 -6.01
C ASP A 288 -28.78 -1.05 -6.61
N SER A 289 -29.84 -0.33 -6.26
CA SER A 289 -30.07 1.04 -6.77
C SER A 289 -28.98 2.04 -6.39
N LEU A 290 -28.21 1.75 -5.34
CA LEU A 290 -27.07 2.55 -4.90
C LEU A 290 -25.75 2.15 -5.57
N CYS A 291 -25.69 1.01 -6.26
CA CYS A 291 -24.51 0.59 -7.03
C CYS A 291 -24.76 0.84 -8.52
N ALA A 292 -24.06 1.81 -9.11
CA ALA A 292 -24.23 2.19 -10.51
C ALA A 292 -25.69 2.52 -10.88
N GLY A 293 -26.48 2.99 -9.92
CA GLY A 293 -27.91 3.26 -10.13
C GLY A 293 -28.78 2.01 -10.35
N GLY A 294 -28.27 0.81 -10.04
CA GLY A 294 -28.89 -0.47 -10.39
C GLY A 294 -28.54 -0.97 -11.80
N ASP A 295 -27.75 -0.22 -12.57
CA ASP A 295 -27.34 -0.61 -13.92
C ASP A 295 -26.17 -1.60 -13.87
N THR A 296 -26.48 -2.88 -14.01
CA THR A 296 -25.49 -3.94 -14.02
C THR A 296 -24.55 -3.89 -15.23
N GLY A 297 -24.99 -3.35 -16.37
CA GLY A 297 -24.14 -3.24 -17.57
C GLY A 297 -23.11 -2.12 -17.42
N LEU A 298 -23.50 -1.02 -16.78
CA LEU A 298 -22.59 0.06 -16.41
C LEU A 298 -21.52 -0.42 -15.42
N PHE A 299 -21.96 -1.12 -14.36
CA PHE A 299 -21.06 -1.71 -13.37
C PHE A 299 -20.06 -2.70 -14.00
N ASP A 300 -20.56 -3.67 -14.77
CA ASP A 300 -19.72 -4.72 -15.37
C ASP A 300 -18.69 -4.17 -16.34
N ALA A 301 -19.04 -3.14 -17.12
CA ALA A 301 -18.12 -2.51 -18.05
C ALA A 301 -16.97 -1.81 -17.31
N CYS A 302 -17.25 -1.13 -16.19
CA CYS A 302 -16.23 -0.53 -15.34
C CYS A 302 -15.32 -1.60 -14.72
N MET A 303 -15.90 -2.64 -14.12
CA MET A 303 -15.13 -3.75 -13.52
C MET A 303 -14.22 -4.39 -14.55
N LYS A 304 -14.74 -4.66 -15.76
CA LYS A 304 -13.99 -5.26 -16.86
C LYS A 304 -12.80 -4.38 -17.25
N LYS A 305 -12.98 -3.06 -17.34
CA LYS A 305 -11.90 -2.14 -17.73
C LYS A 305 -10.77 -2.10 -16.69
N LEU A 306 -11.10 -1.95 -15.41
CA LEU A 306 -10.11 -1.99 -14.33
C LEU A 306 -9.37 -3.34 -14.30
N LYS A 307 -10.11 -4.44 -14.47
CA LYS A 307 -9.52 -5.78 -14.57
C LYS A 307 -8.57 -5.92 -15.77
N GLU A 308 -8.92 -5.38 -16.93
CA GLU A 308 -8.06 -5.40 -18.12
C GLU A 308 -6.75 -4.65 -17.88
N TRP A 309 -6.78 -3.51 -17.20
CA TRP A 309 -5.57 -2.78 -16.81
C TRP A 309 -4.72 -3.52 -15.77
N GLY A 310 -5.36 -4.12 -14.76
CA GLY A 310 -4.66 -4.93 -13.76
C GLY A 310 -4.02 -6.19 -14.37
N ASP A 311 -4.75 -6.91 -15.24
CA ASP A 311 -4.25 -8.10 -15.94
C ASP A 311 -3.06 -7.76 -16.85
N ASP A 312 -3.15 -6.68 -17.63
CA ASP A 312 -2.06 -6.20 -18.48
C ASP A 312 -0.83 -5.83 -17.65
N SER A 313 -1.03 -5.10 -16.55
CA SER A 313 0.06 -4.69 -15.65
C SER A 313 0.77 -5.90 -15.04
N ARG A 314 0.02 -6.90 -14.55
CA ARG A 314 0.60 -8.15 -14.02
C ARG A 314 1.35 -8.95 -15.09
N SER A 315 0.83 -9.00 -16.31
CA SER A 315 1.51 -9.66 -17.44
C SER A 315 2.84 -8.98 -17.76
N LYS A 316 2.83 -7.64 -17.85
CA LYS A 316 4.04 -6.85 -18.12
C LYS A 316 5.06 -6.92 -16.98
N LEU A 317 4.61 -7.02 -15.72
CA LEU A 317 5.50 -7.29 -14.58
C LEU A 317 6.25 -8.60 -14.75
N VAL A 318 5.55 -9.69 -15.10
CA VAL A 318 6.19 -10.99 -15.30
C VAL A 318 7.25 -10.92 -16.40
N GLU A 319 6.93 -10.28 -17.52
CA GLU A 319 7.87 -10.08 -18.63
C GLU A 319 9.10 -9.27 -18.20
N ALA A 320 8.87 -8.08 -17.62
CA ALA A 320 9.92 -7.15 -17.25
C ALA A 320 10.81 -7.70 -16.11
N ALA A 321 10.22 -8.31 -15.08
CA ALA A 321 10.97 -8.88 -13.97
C ALA A 321 11.83 -10.07 -14.41
N LYS A 322 11.36 -10.92 -15.33
CA LYS A 322 12.17 -12.01 -15.91
C LYS A 322 13.30 -11.49 -16.80
N ALA A 323 13.08 -10.41 -17.53
CA ALA A 323 14.10 -9.77 -18.36
C ALA A 323 15.13 -8.96 -17.54
N SER A 324 14.72 -8.44 -16.37
CA SER A 324 15.53 -7.58 -15.53
C SER A 324 16.74 -8.31 -14.94
N LYS A 325 17.89 -7.66 -15.08
CA LYS A 325 19.18 -8.03 -14.47
C LYS A 325 19.57 -7.06 -13.35
N ALA A 326 18.63 -6.22 -12.90
CA ALA A 326 18.90 -5.25 -11.86
C ALA A 326 19.32 -5.94 -10.55
N THR A 327 20.22 -5.31 -9.81
CA THR A 327 20.63 -5.75 -8.47
C THR A 327 19.41 -5.87 -7.55
N TRP A 328 18.49 -4.90 -7.64
CA TRP A 328 17.27 -4.86 -6.86
C TRP A 328 16.04 -4.72 -7.75
N LYS A 329 14.99 -5.46 -7.40
CA LYS A 329 13.68 -5.44 -8.06
C LYS A 329 12.64 -5.04 -7.03
N ILE A 330 12.05 -3.86 -7.25
CA ILE A 330 11.06 -3.26 -6.36
C ILE A 330 9.75 -3.16 -7.10
N VAL A 331 8.66 -3.58 -6.47
CA VAL A 331 7.30 -3.36 -6.99
C VAL A 331 6.66 -2.18 -6.25
N ASN A 332 6.00 -1.30 -6.98
CA ASN A 332 5.20 -0.18 -6.48
C ASN A 332 3.75 -0.32 -6.99
N THR A 333 2.79 -0.35 -6.06
CA THR A 333 1.36 -0.47 -6.37
C THR A 333 0.54 0.33 -5.36
N HIS A 334 -0.78 0.40 -5.55
CA HIS A 334 -1.67 0.92 -4.51
C HIS A 334 -2.11 -0.19 -3.54
N TYR A 335 -2.45 -1.38 -4.05
CA TYR A 335 -3.01 -2.47 -3.25
C TYR A 335 -2.02 -3.62 -2.98
N SER A 336 -1.98 -4.07 -1.73
CA SER A 336 -1.40 -5.37 -1.35
C SER A 336 -2.11 -6.57 -1.99
N PRO A 337 -1.34 -7.51 -2.57
CA PRO A 337 -1.85 -8.76 -3.15
C PRO A 337 -2.60 -9.69 -2.20
N TYR A 338 -2.29 -9.69 -0.91
CA TYR A 338 -2.89 -10.62 0.06
C TYR A 338 -3.74 -9.92 1.12
N ASN A 339 -3.73 -8.58 1.21
CA ASN A 339 -4.66 -7.87 2.10
C ASN A 339 -5.94 -7.47 1.36
N HIS A 340 -5.87 -7.17 0.06
CA HIS A 340 -6.99 -6.52 -0.65
C HIS A 340 -7.61 -7.36 -1.75
N TYR A 341 -7.05 -8.52 -2.07
CA TYR A 341 -7.63 -9.47 -3.00
C TYR A 341 -8.33 -10.61 -2.25
N ALA A 342 -9.35 -11.20 -2.85
CA ALA A 342 -10.00 -12.40 -2.36
C ALA A 342 -9.03 -13.60 -2.43
N PRO A 343 -9.30 -14.72 -1.73
CA PRO A 343 -8.35 -15.83 -1.63
C PRO A 343 -7.84 -16.38 -2.97
N GLU A 344 -8.71 -16.53 -3.97
CA GLU A 344 -8.30 -17.07 -5.28
C GLU A 344 -7.42 -16.09 -6.07
N PRO A 345 -7.77 -14.80 -6.25
CA PRO A 345 -6.84 -13.83 -6.86
C PRO A 345 -5.55 -13.61 -6.06
N ALA A 346 -5.58 -13.65 -4.72
CA ALA A 346 -4.39 -13.55 -3.89
C ALA A 346 -3.43 -14.73 -4.12
N GLU A 347 -3.96 -15.95 -4.30
CA GLU A 347 -3.16 -17.12 -4.67
C GLU A 347 -2.51 -16.94 -6.04
N LYS A 348 -3.22 -16.39 -7.04
CA LYS A 348 -2.64 -16.09 -8.36
C LYS A 348 -1.50 -15.07 -8.27
N TRP A 349 -1.63 -14.07 -7.40
CA TRP A 349 -0.53 -13.15 -7.11
C TRP A 349 0.66 -13.85 -6.46
N ARG A 350 0.42 -14.73 -5.48
CA ARG A 350 1.47 -15.52 -4.84
C ARG A 350 2.24 -16.34 -5.86
N GLU A 351 1.54 -17.10 -6.70
CA GLU A 351 2.12 -17.89 -7.78
C GLU A 351 2.87 -17.03 -8.80
N LEU A 352 2.35 -15.84 -9.10
CA LEU A 352 2.98 -14.89 -10.03
C LEU A 352 4.30 -14.36 -9.47
N LEU A 353 4.33 -13.97 -8.19
CA LEU A 353 5.51 -13.37 -7.54
C LEU A 353 6.59 -14.42 -7.25
N GLU A 354 6.20 -15.65 -6.98
CA GLU A 354 7.12 -16.75 -6.74
C GLU A 354 8.04 -16.97 -7.95
N GLY A 355 9.35 -16.77 -7.73
CA GLY A 355 10.37 -16.92 -8.78
C GLY A 355 10.65 -15.69 -9.64
N LEU A 356 9.99 -14.54 -9.40
CA LEU A 356 10.36 -13.28 -10.08
C LEU A 356 11.58 -12.59 -9.43
N GLY A 357 11.93 -12.99 -8.21
CA GLY A 357 13.03 -12.38 -7.47
C GLY A 357 12.76 -10.93 -7.08
N ILE A 358 11.50 -10.61 -6.75
CA ILE A 358 11.12 -9.30 -6.20
C ILE A 358 11.49 -9.28 -4.73
N GLN A 359 12.45 -8.44 -4.34
CA GLN A 359 12.86 -8.34 -2.93
C GLN A 359 11.91 -7.48 -2.12
N LEU A 360 11.35 -6.42 -2.71
CA LEU A 360 10.53 -5.43 -2.00
C LEU A 360 9.27 -5.09 -2.79
N PHE A 361 8.13 -5.10 -2.11
CA PHE A 361 6.82 -4.75 -2.64
C PHE A 361 6.22 -3.65 -1.76
N LEU A 362 6.06 -2.46 -2.34
CA LEU A 362 5.54 -1.27 -1.68
C LEU A 362 4.10 -1.01 -2.12
N TYR A 363 3.24 -0.66 -1.15
CA TYR A 363 1.85 -0.34 -1.42
C TYR A 363 1.27 0.60 -0.34
N GLY A 364 0.12 1.21 -0.65
CA GLY A 364 -0.61 2.12 0.24
C GLY A 364 -2.00 1.58 0.56
N HIS A 365 -3.03 2.38 0.28
CA HIS A 365 -4.47 2.10 0.39
C HIS A 365 -5.00 1.95 1.82
N THR A 366 -4.44 1.01 2.58
CA THR A 366 -4.69 1.00 4.03
C THR A 366 -3.91 2.16 4.62
N HIS A 367 -4.58 3.04 5.37
CA HIS A 367 -3.91 4.23 5.93
C HIS A 367 -3.09 3.91 7.19
N GLY A 368 -2.36 2.81 7.15
CA GLY A 368 -1.51 2.29 8.20
C GLY A 368 -0.11 1.98 7.66
N GLU A 369 0.71 1.45 8.57
CA GLU A 369 2.14 1.25 8.33
C GLU A 369 2.54 -0.13 8.87
N LYS A 370 3.03 -1.00 8.00
CA LYS A 370 3.53 -2.32 8.40
C LYS A 370 4.60 -2.86 7.47
N HIS A 371 5.33 -3.83 7.98
CA HIS A 371 6.34 -4.59 7.28
C HIS A 371 6.09 -6.08 7.51
N ASP A 372 5.82 -6.80 6.42
CA ASP A 372 5.58 -8.24 6.40
C ASP A 372 6.62 -8.93 5.52
N TYR A 373 6.79 -10.23 5.71
CA TYR A 373 7.71 -11.06 4.94
C TYR A 373 7.05 -12.34 4.47
N ALA A 374 7.25 -12.65 3.19
CA ALA A 374 6.70 -13.84 2.57
C ALA A 374 7.75 -14.94 2.37
N ALA A 375 7.30 -16.19 2.47
CA ALA A 375 8.11 -17.41 2.34
C ALA A 375 8.89 -17.49 1.00
N PHE A 376 8.38 -16.81 -0.04
CA PHE A 376 9.00 -16.72 -1.36
C PHE A 376 10.00 -15.56 -1.50
N LYS A 377 10.55 -15.07 -0.38
CA LYS A 377 11.64 -14.08 -0.31
C LYS A 377 11.27 -12.68 -0.82
N THR A 378 10.07 -12.21 -0.44
CA THR A 378 9.60 -10.85 -0.72
C THR A 378 9.18 -10.17 0.56
N HIS A 379 9.67 -8.95 0.75
CA HIS A 379 9.23 -8.04 1.79
C HIS A 379 8.06 -7.19 1.29
N PHE A 380 7.03 -7.06 2.10
CA PHE A 380 5.85 -6.24 1.82
C PHE A 380 5.80 -5.08 2.80
N ILE A 381 5.71 -3.85 2.28
CA ILE A 381 5.57 -2.65 3.11
C ILE A 381 4.27 -1.95 2.75
N GLU A 382 3.40 -1.86 3.75
CA GLU A 382 2.24 -0.96 3.75
C GLU A 382 2.72 0.41 4.21
N ASN A 383 2.41 1.44 3.42
CA ASN A 383 2.91 2.79 3.57
C ASN A 383 1.85 3.80 3.13
N GLY A 384 0.68 3.74 3.76
CA GLY A 384 -0.49 4.54 3.39
C GLY A 384 -0.85 5.63 4.39
N ALA A 385 0.00 5.96 5.36
CA ALA A 385 -0.27 7.05 6.30
C ALA A 385 0.45 8.36 5.90
N GLY A 386 0.46 8.69 4.60
CA GLY A 386 1.09 9.91 4.07
C GLY A 386 0.33 11.21 4.36
N GLY A 387 -0.89 11.12 4.89
CA GLY A 387 -1.61 12.26 5.50
C GLY A 387 -2.67 12.94 4.64
N GLY A 388 -3.03 12.36 3.48
CA GLY A 388 -4.15 12.85 2.66
C GLY A 388 -5.51 12.64 3.33
N ILE A 389 -5.60 11.58 4.13
CA ILE A 389 -6.77 11.15 4.91
C ILE A 389 -6.32 10.71 6.31
N GLN A 390 -7.26 10.69 7.26
CA GLN A 390 -6.98 10.19 8.60
C GLN A 390 -6.48 8.75 8.59
N ASN A 391 -5.32 8.52 9.22
CA ASN A 391 -4.72 7.21 9.34
C ASN A 391 -5.55 6.22 10.18
N GLU A 392 -5.23 4.94 10.06
CA GLU A 392 -5.95 3.82 10.67
C GLU A 392 -5.00 2.69 11.06
N SER A 393 -5.57 1.60 11.61
CA SER A 393 -4.78 0.41 11.95
C SER A 393 -4.16 -0.18 10.69
N PRO A 394 -2.89 -0.65 10.74
CA PRO A 394 -2.34 -1.44 9.64
C PRO A 394 -3.18 -2.70 9.37
N SER A 395 -3.19 -3.16 8.12
CA SER A 395 -3.93 -4.35 7.75
C SER A 395 -3.43 -5.60 8.49
N GLY A 396 -4.36 -6.45 8.93
CA GLY A 396 -4.01 -7.78 9.46
C GLY A 396 -3.68 -8.75 8.32
N ILE A 397 -2.85 -9.76 8.59
CA ILE A 397 -2.60 -10.86 7.64
C ILE A 397 -3.86 -11.75 7.62
N PRO A 398 -4.53 -11.94 6.46
CA PRO A 398 -5.72 -12.78 6.41
C PRO A 398 -5.38 -14.26 6.66
N PRO A 399 -6.33 -15.06 7.19
CA PRO A 399 -6.06 -16.46 7.54
C PRO A 399 -5.53 -17.33 6.39
N TYR A 400 -5.90 -17.02 5.15
CA TYR A 400 -5.41 -17.76 3.97
C TYR A 400 -3.96 -17.43 3.61
N ALA A 401 -3.42 -16.31 4.10
CA ALA A 401 -2.05 -15.87 3.85
C ALA A 401 -1.08 -16.23 4.99
N GLU A 402 -1.58 -16.55 6.20
CA GLU A 402 -0.77 -16.91 7.37
C GLU A 402 0.16 -18.13 7.15
N GLU A 403 -0.09 -18.94 6.12
CA GLU A 403 0.77 -20.07 5.79
C GLU A 403 2.05 -19.68 5.05
N TYR A 404 2.09 -18.49 4.43
CA TYR A 404 3.22 -18.02 3.63
C TYR A 404 3.64 -16.57 3.91
N VAL A 405 2.88 -15.79 4.70
CA VAL A 405 3.24 -14.43 5.14
C VAL A 405 3.36 -14.41 6.66
N GLU A 406 4.38 -13.73 7.16
CA GLU A 406 4.52 -13.37 8.57
C GLU A 406 4.68 -11.86 8.77
N ASN A 407 4.24 -11.36 9.91
CA ASN A 407 4.45 -9.98 10.29
C ASN A 407 5.84 -9.78 10.89
N ILE A 408 6.59 -8.79 10.38
CA ILE A 408 7.86 -8.34 10.98
C ILE A 408 7.59 -7.18 11.94
N TRP A 409 6.80 -6.21 11.51
CA TRP A 409 6.47 -5.01 12.28
C TRP A 409 5.13 -4.45 11.84
N ALA A 410 4.38 -3.89 12.78
CA ALA A 410 3.17 -3.12 12.51
C ALA A 410 3.17 -1.90 13.43
N ALA A 411 2.86 -0.74 12.87
CA ALA A 411 2.80 0.48 13.65
C ALA A 411 1.65 0.44 14.66
N GLY A 412 1.97 0.71 15.93
CA GLY A 412 0.97 1.02 16.95
C GLY A 412 0.61 2.51 16.93
N HIS A 413 -0.54 2.84 17.51
CA HIS A 413 -0.96 4.23 17.79
C HIS A 413 -1.21 5.14 16.58
N TYR A 414 -1.41 4.57 15.38
CA TYR A 414 -1.78 5.33 14.18
C TYR A 414 -0.80 6.49 13.92
N PRO A 415 0.47 6.23 13.56
CA PRO A 415 1.38 7.29 13.16
C PRO A 415 1.08 7.75 11.73
N TYR A 416 1.45 8.97 11.40
CA TYR A 416 1.67 9.38 10.01
C TYR A 416 3.16 9.36 9.72
N GLY A 417 3.52 9.15 8.47
CA GLY A 417 4.92 9.05 8.09
C GLY A 417 5.10 8.53 6.68
N PHE A 418 6.30 8.03 6.44
CA PHE A 418 6.69 7.46 5.16
C PHE A 418 7.93 6.58 5.31
N PHE A 419 8.15 5.68 4.36
CA PHE A 419 9.37 4.88 4.32
C PHE A 419 10.50 5.55 3.52
N SER A 420 11.73 5.39 4.00
CA SER A 420 12.96 5.73 3.26
C SER A 420 13.80 4.47 3.03
N LEU A 421 14.52 4.47 1.92
CA LEU A 421 15.35 3.37 1.45
C LEU A 421 16.79 3.84 1.30
N SER A 422 17.74 3.01 1.73
CA SER A 422 19.16 3.14 1.42
C SER A 422 19.64 1.81 0.85
N VAL A 423 20.33 1.83 -0.29
CA VAL A 423 20.62 0.63 -1.08
C VAL A 423 22.11 0.48 -1.33
N SER A 424 22.64 -0.72 -1.05
CA SER A 424 23.97 -1.18 -1.41
C SER A 424 23.88 -2.38 -2.38
N PRO A 425 25.00 -2.95 -2.86
CA PRO A 425 24.98 -4.14 -3.69
C PRO A 425 24.35 -5.38 -3.03
N THR A 426 24.39 -5.46 -1.70
CA THR A 426 24.08 -6.66 -0.90
C THR A 426 22.97 -6.42 0.13
N TRP A 427 22.73 -5.17 0.53
CA TRP A 427 21.72 -4.81 1.52
C TRP A 427 20.86 -3.61 1.10
N LEU A 428 19.57 -3.70 1.40
CA LEU A 428 18.60 -2.62 1.30
C LEU A 428 18.09 -2.33 2.71
N GLN A 429 18.37 -1.14 3.22
CA GLN A 429 17.84 -0.65 4.47
C GLN A 429 16.50 0.05 4.22
N VAL A 430 15.46 -0.33 4.97
CA VAL A 430 14.19 0.40 5.04
C VAL A 430 14.04 1.03 6.41
N LYS A 431 13.53 2.27 6.45
CA LYS A 431 13.25 3.02 7.67
C LYS A 431 11.89 3.68 7.60
N PHE A 432 11.06 3.49 8.62
CA PHE A 432 9.83 4.27 8.78
C PHE A 432 10.13 5.57 9.51
N ASN A 433 9.89 6.70 8.84
CA ASN A 433 10.16 8.05 9.32
C ASN A 433 8.86 8.66 9.84
N THR A 434 8.87 9.15 11.06
CA THR A 434 7.73 9.85 11.68
C THR A 434 8.22 11.01 12.55
N PHE A 435 7.32 11.66 13.28
CA PHE A 435 7.62 12.83 14.10
C PHE A 435 8.30 12.44 15.42
N ASP A 436 9.35 13.17 15.81
CA ASP A 436 9.90 13.06 17.16
C ASP A 436 9.12 13.89 18.20
N ASP A 437 9.48 13.75 19.47
CA ASP A 437 8.83 14.43 20.59
C ASP A 437 9.09 15.95 20.64
N SER A 438 9.91 16.51 19.74
CA SER A 438 10.25 17.94 19.73
C SER A 438 9.26 18.80 18.93
N TRP A 439 8.34 18.15 18.19
CA TRP A 439 7.25 18.80 17.48
C TRP A 439 6.23 19.42 18.43
N SER A 440 5.82 20.66 18.14
CA SER A 440 4.66 21.29 18.78
C SER A 440 3.71 21.79 17.70
N MET A 441 2.80 20.91 17.29
CA MET A 441 1.85 21.09 16.18
C MET A 441 0.68 22.01 16.56
N THR A 442 0.33 22.90 15.64
CA THR A 442 -0.77 23.87 15.78
C THR A 442 -1.64 23.91 14.53
N ALA A 443 -2.92 24.27 14.67
CA ALA A 443 -3.85 24.29 13.54
C ALA A 443 -3.40 25.25 12.43
N ASP A 444 -2.76 26.36 12.82
CA ASP A 444 -1.94 27.17 11.93
C ASP A 444 -0.58 26.49 11.72
N VAL A 445 -0.31 26.02 10.51
CA VAL A 445 0.93 25.32 10.17
C VAL A 445 2.14 26.25 10.34
N ASP A 446 2.01 27.54 10.06
CA ASP A 446 3.12 28.50 10.16
C ASP A 446 3.52 28.77 11.62
N ALA A 447 2.59 28.57 12.55
CA ALA A 447 2.84 28.67 13.99
C ALA A 447 3.40 27.37 14.61
N THR A 448 3.48 26.27 13.84
CA THR A 448 3.98 24.98 14.33
C THR A 448 5.47 25.07 14.60
N LYS A 449 5.91 24.65 15.80
CA LYS A 449 7.33 24.40 16.04
C LYS A 449 7.68 23.07 15.39
N VAL A 450 8.35 23.14 14.24
CA VAL A 450 8.86 21.98 13.51
C VAL A 450 9.92 21.27 14.37
N GLY A 451 9.73 19.98 14.60
CA GLY A 451 10.68 19.10 15.29
C GLY A 451 11.57 18.33 14.32
N GLY A 452 12.13 17.22 14.79
CA GLY A 452 12.99 16.32 13.99
C GLY A 452 12.27 15.05 13.52
N ILE A 453 13.08 14.10 13.04
CA ILE A 453 12.64 12.81 12.51
C ILE A 453 12.87 11.72 13.56
N ALA A 454 11.83 11.00 13.92
CA ALA A 454 11.92 9.73 14.64
C ALA A 454 11.89 8.54 13.67
N ILE A 455 12.66 7.50 14.00
CA ILE A 455 12.67 6.23 13.25
C ILE A 455 12.06 5.14 14.13
N ASN A 456 10.82 4.75 13.81
CA ASN A 456 10.08 3.77 14.62
C ASN A 456 10.21 2.33 14.10
N HIS A 457 10.74 2.15 12.89
CA HIS A 457 11.08 0.85 12.33
C HIS A 457 12.31 0.99 11.44
N CYS A 458 13.21 0.01 11.52
CA CYS A 458 14.44 -0.04 10.73
C CYS A 458 14.83 -1.50 10.48
N TRP A 459 14.98 -1.86 9.21
CA TRP A 459 15.26 -3.24 8.79
C TRP A 459 16.25 -3.29 7.64
N TYR A 460 17.15 -4.28 7.68
CA TYR A 460 18.06 -4.61 6.60
C TYR A 460 17.55 -5.84 5.85
N ILE A 461 17.24 -5.67 4.57
CA ILE A 461 16.84 -6.71 3.63
C ILE A 461 18.09 -7.12 2.83
N PRO A 462 18.48 -8.40 2.80
CA PRO A 462 19.58 -8.88 1.97
C PRO A 462 19.15 -8.99 0.50
N GLN A 463 20.11 -8.86 -0.43
CA GLN A 463 19.83 -8.82 -1.88
C GLN A 463 19.17 -10.09 -2.42
N HIS A 464 19.45 -11.24 -1.81
CA HIS A 464 18.79 -12.50 -2.15
C HIS A 464 17.32 -12.59 -1.68
N GLY A 465 16.82 -11.57 -0.97
CA GLY A 465 15.43 -11.43 -0.53
C GLY A 465 15.09 -12.21 0.73
N GLY A 466 16.05 -12.86 1.40
CA GLY A 466 15.82 -13.53 2.67
C GLY A 466 15.33 -12.58 3.77
N ARG A 467 14.88 -13.14 4.90
CA ARG A 467 14.17 -12.41 5.97
C ARG A 467 14.88 -11.15 6.51
N GLY A 468 16.22 -11.12 6.47
CA GLY A 468 16.99 -9.99 6.96
C GLY A 468 16.97 -9.85 8.50
N LYS A 469 17.34 -8.67 8.98
CA LYS A 469 17.50 -8.37 10.42
C LYS A 469 17.14 -6.93 10.75
N SER A 470 16.71 -6.66 11.99
CA SER A 470 16.47 -5.29 12.43
C SER A 470 17.79 -4.52 12.54
N CYS A 471 17.75 -3.20 12.42
CA CYS A 471 18.97 -2.39 12.58
C CYS A 471 19.57 -2.54 13.99
N LYS A 472 18.71 -2.66 15.01
CA LYS A 472 19.12 -2.92 16.38
C LYS A 472 19.83 -4.27 16.54
N ASP A 473 19.33 -5.33 15.89
CA ASP A 473 19.96 -6.64 15.97
C ASP A 473 21.30 -6.66 15.24
N ALA A 474 21.44 -5.91 14.14
CA ALA A 474 22.72 -5.74 13.46
C ALA A 474 23.76 -5.05 14.36
N GLU A 475 23.37 -3.98 15.06
CA GLU A 475 24.23 -3.24 15.99
C GLU A 475 24.63 -4.08 17.21
N ALA A 476 23.72 -4.88 17.77
CA ALA A 476 24.03 -5.76 18.90
C ALA A 476 25.02 -6.89 18.52
N GLN A 477 25.00 -7.34 17.26
CA GLN A 477 25.93 -8.36 16.75
C GLN A 477 27.35 -7.79 16.52
N SER A 478 27.50 -6.49 16.18
CA SER A 478 28.81 -5.88 15.97
C SER A 478 29.58 -5.63 17.27
N ASP A 479 28.87 -5.38 18.37
CA ASP A 479 29.47 -5.01 19.66
C ASP A 479 29.99 -6.22 20.48
N GLY A 480 29.90 -7.45 19.94
CA GLY A 480 30.41 -8.66 20.58
C GLY A 480 29.67 -9.06 21.86
N SER A 481 28.50 -8.49 22.11
CA SER A 481 27.65 -8.78 23.28
C SER A 481 26.66 -9.90 22.97
N LEU A 482 27.12 -11.15 23.09
CA LEU A 482 26.29 -12.35 23.27
C LEU A 482 26.67 -13.06 24.58
#